data_AF-A0A4R5QF55-F1
#
_entry.id   AF-A0A4R5QF55-F1
#
_cell.length_a   1.000
_cell.length_b   1.000
_cell.length_c   1.000
_cell.angle_alpha   90.00
_cell.angle_beta   90.00
_cell.angle_gamma   90.00
#
_symmetry.space_group_name_H-M   'P 1'
#
loop_
_entity.id
_entity.type
_entity.pdbx_description
1 polymer ?
#
loop_
_entity_poly.entity_id
_entity_poly.type
_entity_poly.pdbx_seq_one_letter_code
_entity_poly.pdbx_strand_id
1 'polypeptide(L)'
;MDHLAHQTRAGLPGASDEGAAWAPMGAAAAELAVIPGGQVERRQQREGTRLQQTVRIRRRDGSVWTALARQLALPADPGEADRATAQASHVLDLLARAVGAADTARQARGAMLEWDQSPPPWAARYG
;
A
#
# COMPACT_ATOMS: atom_id res chain seq x y z
N MET A 1 -47.96 -40.20 2.37
CA MET A 1 -48.11 -38.89 3.00
C MET A 1 -47.15 -37.94 2.32
N ASP A 2 -47.73 -37.10 1.48
CA ASP A 2 -47.17 -35.89 0.90
C ASP A 2 -46.58 -34.93 1.94
N HIS A 3 -45.58 -34.12 1.56
CA HIS A 3 -45.79 -32.69 1.24
C HIS A 3 -44.49 -31.86 1.21
N LEU A 4 -44.38 -31.08 0.13
CA LEU A 4 -43.64 -29.79 -0.04
C LEU A 4 -42.13 -29.91 -0.37
N ALA A 5 -41.65 -29.58 -1.58
CA ALA A 5 -41.87 -28.43 -2.48
C ALA A 5 -41.37 -27.08 -1.92
N HIS A 6 -40.28 -26.60 -2.55
CA HIS A 6 -40.04 -25.22 -3.00
C HIS A 6 -39.92 -24.03 -2.03
N GLN A 7 -38.90 -23.19 -2.34
CA GLN A 7 -38.80 -21.73 -2.13
C GLN A 7 -38.46 -21.24 -0.70
N THR A 8 -37.73 -20.14 -0.43
CA THR A 8 -36.79 -19.23 -1.11
C THR A 8 -36.18 -18.34 0.00
N ARG A 9 -34.85 -18.12 -0.03
CA ARG A 9 -34.09 -16.88 0.34
C ARG A 9 -34.36 -16.18 1.69
N ALA A 10 -33.31 -16.02 2.51
CA ALA A 10 -32.74 -14.69 2.84
C ALA A 10 -31.49 -14.78 3.73
N GLY A 11 -30.41 -14.13 3.30
CA GLY A 11 -29.43 -13.51 4.18
C GLY A 11 -28.17 -14.31 4.47
N LEU A 12 -27.15 -14.16 3.61
CA LEU A 12 -25.77 -13.75 3.96
C LEU A 12 -24.96 -13.78 2.64
N PRO A 13 -24.38 -12.65 2.18
CA PRO A 13 -23.58 -12.65 0.97
C PRO A 13 -22.31 -13.47 1.16
N GLY A 14 -22.00 -14.24 0.11
CA GLY A 14 -21.06 -15.33 0.09
C GLY A 14 -19.63 -14.95 0.47
N ALA A 15 -18.98 -15.96 1.04
CA ALA A 15 -17.54 -16.12 1.01
C ALA A 15 -17.00 -15.75 -0.38
N SER A 16 -16.38 -14.58 -0.44
CA SER A 16 -15.46 -14.21 -1.51
C SER A 16 -14.08 -14.39 -0.90
N ASP A 17 -13.67 -15.65 -0.78
CA ASP A 17 -12.31 -16.08 -0.51
C ASP A 17 -11.49 -15.78 -1.76
N GLU A 18 -11.38 -14.49 -2.12
CA GLU A 18 -10.66 -14.02 -3.28
C GLU A 18 -9.18 -13.93 -2.91
N GLY A 19 -8.54 -15.09 -2.97
CA GLY A 19 -7.24 -15.23 -3.62
C GLY A 19 -6.12 -14.39 -3.04
N ALA A 20 -5.72 -14.68 -1.80
CA ALA A 20 -4.31 -14.60 -1.46
C ALA A 20 -3.57 -15.70 -2.26
N ALA A 21 -3.42 -15.49 -3.57
CA ALA A 21 -2.57 -16.31 -4.40
C ALA A 21 -1.15 -16.15 -3.88
N TRP A 22 -0.66 -17.18 -3.20
CA TRP A 22 0.74 -17.31 -2.82
C TRP A 22 1.55 -17.36 -4.13
N ALA A 23 2.00 -16.20 -4.59
CA ALA A 23 2.82 -16.11 -5.78
C ALA A 23 4.14 -16.87 -5.53
N PRO A 24 4.60 -17.69 -6.49
CA PRO A 24 5.80 -18.48 -6.32
C PRO A 24 7.02 -17.58 -6.08
N MET A 25 7.79 -17.98 -5.09
CA MET A 25 9.06 -17.40 -4.65
C MET A 25 10.01 -17.26 -5.85
N GLY A 26 10.13 -16.04 -6.40
CA GLY A 26 11.04 -15.79 -7.53
C GLY A 26 10.76 -14.52 -8.36
N ALA A 27 9.55 -13.98 -8.35
CA ALA A 27 9.27 -12.70 -8.99
C ALA A 27 9.37 -11.55 -7.97
N ALA A 28 10.10 -10.50 -8.30
CA ALA A 28 10.08 -9.25 -7.54
C ALA A 28 8.64 -8.70 -7.58
N ALA A 29 7.83 -9.03 -6.58
CA ALA A 29 6.45 -8.57 -6.48
C ALA A 29 6.45 -7.05 -6.25
N ALA A 30 6.18 -6.30 -7.31
CA ALA A 30 5.85 -4.89 -7.20
C ALA A 30 4.37 -4.79 -6.85
N GLU A 31 4.07 -4.54 -5.58
CA GLU A 31 2.71 -4.19 -5.18
C GLU A 31 2.53 -2.68 -5.28
N LEU A 32 1.44 -2.28 -5.93
CA LEU A 32 1.09 -0.89 -6.20
C LEU A 32 -0.12 -0.52 -5.35
N ALA A 33 0.03 0.46 -4.47
CA ALA A 33 -1.07 1.06 -3.72
C ALA A 33 -1.39 2.44 -4.29
N VAL A 34 -2.64 2.68 -4.67
CA VAL A 34 -3.09 3.98 -5.19
C VAL A 34 -3.36 4.94 -4.03
N ILE A 35 -2.86 6.16 -4.13
CA ILE A 35 -3.11 7.26 -3.18
C ILE A 35 -3.58 8.51 -3.93
N PRO A 36 -4.22 9.50 -3.26
CA PRO A 36 -4.75 10.67 -3.96
C PRO A 36 -3.74 11.38 -4.87
N GLY A 37 -2.49 11.54 -4.42
CA GLY A 37 -1.43 12.20 -5.20
C GLY A 37 -0.60 11.31 -6.12
N GLY A 38 -0.95 10.03 -6.30
CA GLY A 38 -0.17 9.12 -7.14
C GLY A 38 -0.29 7.65 -6.74
N GLN A 39 0.84 6.94 -6.81
CA GLN A 39 0.94 5.52 -6.50
C GLN A 39 2.16 5.28 -5.62
N VAL A 40 2.02 4.43 -4.62
CA VAL A 40 3.15 3.90 -3.85
C VAL A 40 3.54 2.57 -4.47
N GLU A 41 4.81 2.46 -4.85
CA GLU A 41 5.41 1.25 -5.39
C GLU A 41 6.41 0.71 -4.36
N ARG A 42 6.29 -0.56 -4.00
CA ARG A 42 7.34 -1.27 -3.26
C ARG A 42 8.01 -2.29 -4.16
N ARG A 43 9.30 -2.53 -3.95
CA ARG A 43 10.05 -3.58 -4.66
C ARG A 43 11.00 -4.26 -3.69
N GLN A 44 11.06 -5.57 -3.80
CA GLN A 44 12.00 -6.43 -3.09
C GLN A 44 12.70 -7.34 -4.09
N GLN A 45 14.02 -7.43 -3.99
CA GLN A 45 14.85 -8.26 -4.86
C GLN A 45 15.92 -8.96 -4.03
N ARG A 46 16.03 -10.29 -4.19
CA ARG A 46 17.08 -11.09 -3.56
C ARG A 46 18.19 -11.37 -4.57
N GLU A 47 19.43 -11.17 -4.15
CA GLU A 47 20.64 -11.43 -4.92
C GLU A 47 21.63 -12.18 -4.03
N GLY A 48 21.65 -13.51 -4.14
CA GLY A 48 22.44 -14.38 -3.26
C GLY A 48 22.10 -14.16 -1.77
N THR A 49 23.09 -13.71 -1.02
CA THR A 49 23.01 -13.40 0.43
C THR A 49 22.59 -11.96 0.71
N ARG A 50 22.06 -11.23 -0.27
CA ARG A 50 21.60 -9.85 -0.11
C ARG A 50 20.14 -9.71 -0.50
N LEU A 51 19.42 -8.86 0.24
CA LEU A 51 18.05 -8.47 -0.04
C LEU A 51 18.00 -6.95 -0.23
N GLN A 52 17.64 -6.50 -1.42
CA GLN A 52 17.44 -5.09 -1.74
C GLN A 52 15.95 -4.75 -1.67
N GLN A 53 15.63 -3.64 -1.03
CA GLN A 53 14.26 -3.18 -0.87
C GLN A 53 14.13 -1.69 -1.14
N THR A 54 13.09 -1.31 -1.87
CA THR A 54 12.78 0.10 -2.16
C THR A 54 11.30 0.38 -2.01
N VAL A 55 10.96 1.58 -1.54
CA VAL A 55 9.60 2.15 -1.59
C VAL A 55 9.69 3.49 -2.29
N ARG A 56 8.81 3.70 -3.28
CA ARG A 56 8.76 4.92 -4.09
C ARG A 56 7.34 5.44 -4.17
N ILE A 57 7.20 6.74 -4.37
CA ILE A 57 5.95 7.38 -4.75
C ILE A 57 6.09 7.86 -6.18
N ARG A 58 5.23 7.36 -7.07
CA ARG A 58 5.08 7.86 -8.43
C ARG A 58 3.89 8.80 -8.49
N ARG A 59 4.15 10.07 -8.77
CA ARG A 59 3.14 11.12 -8.85
C ARG A 59 2.43 11.12 -10.21
N ARG A 60 1.30 11.81 -10.28
CA ARG A 60 0.53 12.00 -11.53
C ARG A 60 1.27 12.84 -12.57
N ASP A 61 2.15 13.74 -12.13
CA ASP A 61 3.02 14.53 -13.01
C ASP A 61 4.20 13.73 -13.59
N GLY A 62 4.30 12.43 -13.24
CA GLY A 62 5.38 11.55 -13.66
C GLY A 62 6.63 11.60 -12.78
N SER A 63 6.70 12.51 -11.80
CA SER A 63 7.82 12.55 -10.85
C SER A 63 7.83 11.31 -9.94
N VAL A 64 9.04 10.84 -9.63
CA VAL A 64 9.24 9.67 -8.77
C VAL A 64 10.09 10.09 -7.58
N TRP A 65 9.58 9.84 -6.39
CA TRP A 65 10.28 10.10 -5.14
C TRP A 65 10.59 8.79 -4.42
N THR A 66 11.83 8.57 -4.02
CA THR A 66 12.22 7.37 -3.26
C THR A 66 12.09 7.66 -1.77
N ALA A 67 11.14 7.00 -1.12
CA ALA A 67 10.90 7.13 0.31
C ALA A 67 11.86 6.27 1.14
N LEU A 68 12.21 5.11 0.59
CA LEU A 68 13.10 4.14 1.23
C LEU A 68 13.93 3.44 0.15
N ALA A 69 15.22 3.28 0.41
CA ALA A 69 16.07 2.33 -0.28
C ALA A 69 17.01 1.71 0.76
N ARG A 70 17.03 0.38 0.87
CA ARG A 70 17.90 -0.32 1.80
C ARG A 70 18.36 -1.67 1.25
N GLN A 71 19.48 -2.14 1.79
CA GLN A 71 20.03 -3.46 1.55
C GLN A 71 20.19 -4.18 2.89
N LEU A 72 19.76 -5.42 2.95
CA LEU A 72 19.88 -6.30 4.10
C LEU A 72 20.80 -7.46 3.75
N ALA A 73 21.70 -7.83 4.67
CA ALA A 73 22.42 -9.09 4.58
C ALA A 73 21.52 -10.22 5.06
N LEU A 74 21.49 -11.31 4.30
CA LEU A 74 20.76 -12.52 4.67
C LEU A 74 21.71 -13.48 5.41
N PRO A 75 21.19 -14.25 6.37
CA PRO A 75 21.92 -15.37 6.98
C PRO A 75 22.47 -16.35 5.92
N ALA A 76 23.56 -17.04 6.27
CA ALA A 76 24.14 -18.07 5.41
C ALA A 76 23.27 -19.33 5.34
N ASP A 77 22.56 -19.65 6.44
CA ASP A 77 21.60 -20.75 6.46
C ASP A 77 20.40 -20.44 5.53
N PRO A 78 20.07 -21.32 4.57
CA PRO A 78 18.99 -21.07 3.62
C PRO A 78 17.61 -20.91 4.29
N GLY A 79 17.31 -21.68 5.33
CA GLY A 79 16.03 -21.64 6.02
C GLY A 79 15.87 -20.36 6.86
N GLU A 80 16.94 -19.87 7.47
CA GLU A 80 16.96 -18.56 8.11
C GLU A 80 16.87 -17.42 7.08
N ALA A 81 17.55 -17.53 5.93
CA ALA A 81 17.48 -16.55 4.87
C ALA A 81 16.06 -16.39 4.29
N ASP A 82 15.32 -17.49 4.12
CA ASP A 82 13.94 -17.46 3.65
C ASP A 82 13.00 -16.82 4.69
N ARG A 83 13.17 -17.17 5.97
CA ARG A 83 12.42 -16.54 7.07
C ARG A 83 12.70 -15.05 7.18
N ALA A 84 13.97 -14.65 7.12
CA ALA A 84 14.38 -13.25 7.14
C ALA A 84 13.81 -12.48 5.93
N THR A 85 13.79 -13.11 4.74
CA THR A 85 13.20 -12.53 3.53
C THR A 85 11.68 -12.32 3.69
N ALA A 86 10.98 -13.31 4.24
CA ALA A 86 9.55 -13.21 4.51
C ALA A 86 9.24 -12.10 5.53
N GLN A 87 9.96 -12.04 6.64
CA GLN A 87 9.82 -10.98 7.65
C GLN A 87 10.11 -9.60 7.06
N ALA A 88 11.19 -9.48 6.28
CA ALA A 88 11.55 -8.24 5.61
C ALA A 88 10.45 -7.79 4.63
N SER A 89 9.75 -8.71 3.97
CA SER A 89 8.60 -8.39 3.11
C SER A 89 7.47 -7.75 3.92
N HIS A 90 7.07 -8.35 5.04
CA HIS A 90 6.00 -7.78 5.89
C HIS A 90 6.36 -6.36 6.38
N VAL A 91 7.62 -6.14 6.77
CA VAL A 91 8.09 -4.81 7.15
C VAL A 91 8.03 -3.83 5.97
N LEU A 92 8.39 -4.27 4.77
CA LEU A 92 8.31 -3.45 3.56
C LEU A 92 6.87 -3.03 3.25
N ASP A 93 5.91 -3.92 3.47
CA ASP A 93 4.48 -3.66 3.21
C ASP A 93 3.94 -2.61 4.18
N LEU A 94 4.31 -2.73 5.47
CA LEU A 94 3.98 -1.72 6.48
C LEU A 94 4.59 -0.36 6.14
N LEU A 95 5.85 -0.34 5.68
CA LEU A 95 6.51 0.90 5.27
C LEU A 95 5.85 1.52 4.05
N ALA A 96 5.45 0.74 3.06
CA ALA A 96 4.72 1.24 1.89
C ALA A 96 3.38 1.88 2.28
N ARG A 97 2.62 1.23 3.17
CA ARG A 97 1.36 1.79 3.69
C ARG A 97 1.59 3.07 4.48
N ALA A 98 2.61 3.10 5.35
CA ALA A 98 2.97 4.28 6.13
C ALA A 98 3.36 5.47 5.24
N VAL A 99 4.15 5.22 4.19
CA VAL A 99 4.52 6.23 3.20
C VAL A 99 3.28 6.79 2.48
N GLY A 100 2.36 5.92 2.06
CA GLY A 100 1.10 6.36 1.43
C GLY A 100 0.21 7.19 2.35
N ALA A 101 0.09 6.79 3.63
CA ALA A 101 -0.66 7.53 4.63
C ALA A 101 -0.04 8.90 4.93
N ALA A 102 1.29 8.94 5.11
CA ALA A 102 2.02 10.18 5.36
C ALA A 102 1.89 11.17 4.19
N ASP A 103 1.96 10.68 2.96
CA ASP A 103 1.80 11.52 1.77
C ASP A 103 0.37 12.05 1.59
N THR A 104 -0.62 11.21 1.87
CA THR A 104 -2.04 11.62 1.88
C THR A 104 -2.27 12.71 2.92
N ALA A 105 -1.74 12.54 4.14
CA ALA A 105 -1.82 13.55 5.19
C ALA A 105 -1.11 14.86 4.80
N ARG A 106 0.04 14.78 4.12
CA ARG A 106 0.76 15.96 3.61
C ARG A 106 -0.09 16.76 2.63
N GLN A 107 -0.75 16.09 1.69
CA GLN A 107 -1.63 16.74 0.71
C GLN A 107 -2.85 17.38 1.36
N ALA A 108 -3.49 16.67 2.29
CA ALA A 108 -4.63 17.21 3.02
C ALA A 108 -4.24 18.48 3.79
N ARG A 109 -3.07 18.52 4.44
CA ARG A 109 -2.56 19.73 5.10
C ARG A 109 -2.26 20.87 4.12
N GLY A 110 -1.67 20.57 2.97
CA GLY A 110 -1.45 21.57 1.92
C GLY A 110 -2.75 22.20 1.43
N ALA A 111 -3.77 21.38 1.16
CA ALA A 111 -5.10 21.86 0.76
C ALA A 111 -5.79 22.69 1.86
N MET A 112 -5.62 22.33 3.14
CA MET A 112 -6.16 23.14 4.25
C MET A 112 -5.48 24.51 4.37
N LEU A 113 -4.17 24.59 4.13
CA LEU A 113 -3.43 25.87 4.14
C LEU A 113 -3.85 26.78 2.98
N GLU A 114 -4.31 26.22 1.85
CA GLU A 114 -4.83 27.00 0.72
C GLU A 114 -6.25 27.55 1.00
N TRP A 115 -7.05 26.86 1.82
CA TRP A 115 -8.40 27.32 2.21
C TRP A 115 -8.41 28.57 3.10
N ASP A 116 -7.34 28.84 3.84
CA ASP A 116 -7.27 29.92 4.83
C ASP A 116 -6.74 31.25 4.25
N GLN A 117 -6.36 31.29 2.96
CA GLN A 117 -5.71 32.49 2.39
C GLN A 117 -6.65 33.51 1.78
N SER A 118 -7.93 33.19 1.58
CA SER A 118 -8.92 34.16 1.11
C SER A 118 -9.80 34.59 2.28
N PRO A 119 -9.77 35.87 2.71
CA PRO A 119 -10.71 36.33 3.71
C PRO A 119 -12.14 36.07 3.18
N PRO A 120 -13.03 35.51 4.03
CA PRO A 120 -14.35 35.12 3.57
C PRO A 120 -15.09 36.34 2.98
N PRO A 121 -16.04 36.15 2.05
CA PRO A 121 -16.64 37.24 1.28
C PRO A 121 -17.37 38.30 2.13
N TRP A 122 -17.65 38.01 3.40
CA TRP A 122 -18.19 38.99 4.35
C TRP A 122 -17.12 39.90 4.97
N ALA A 123 -15.84 39.52 4.98
CA ALA A 123 -14.74 40.29 5.58
C ALA A 123 -14.48 41.61 4.84
N ALA A 124 -14.72 41.66 3.53
CA ALA A 124 -14.65 42.91 2.75
C ALA A 124 -15.81 43.88 3.04
N ARG A 125 -16.86 43.42 3.73
CA ARG A 125 -18.09 44.18 3.97
C ARG A 125 -18.15 44.80 5.37
N TYR A 126 -17.28 44.34 6.28
CA TYR A 126 -17.26 44.73 7.69
C TYR A 126 -15.84 44.94 8.25
N GLY A 127 -14.81 44.90 7.41
CA GLY A 127 -13.40 45.16 7.77
C GLY A 127 -12.97 46.59 7.48
#